data_AF-A0A956ZUC3-F1
#
_entry.id   AF-A0A956ZUC3-F1
#
_cell.length_a   1.000
_cell.length_b   1.000
_cell.length_c   1.000
_cell.angle_alpha   90.00
_cell.angle_beta   90.00
_cell.angle_gamma   90.00
#
_symmetry.space_group_name_H-M   'P 1'
#
loop_
_entity.id
_entity.type
_entity.pdbx_description
1 polymer ?
#
loop_
_entity_poly.entity_id
_entity_poly.type
_entity_poly.pdbx_seq_one_letter_code
_entity_poly.pdbx_strand_id
1 'polypeptide(L)'
;MSMSRQHSKPMVMRMAGAIATFIGFGEDARQTAPFTSTEKQSPREVVVRPALQLVKTDMEDQPESNHKWRRHPQLRAYTPPLTPDAREARRYAVRGLYAAREGALEIATDLFTQAAMCKDTDLTAIPGFWELSRGQMQTAIDAYENAERYREAAALDAQIASIYRPNIVGFEPSPVTPQLRRRTAGGE
;
A
#
# COMPACT_ATOMS: atom_id res chain seq x y z
N MET A 1 -44.08 25.98 -36.90
CA MET A 1 -42.77 26.65 -36.68
C MET A 1 -41.79 25.60 -36.19
N SER A 2 -41.04 25.01 -37.12
CA SER A 2 -40.13 23.89 -36.85
C SER A 2 -38.70 24.44 -36.77
N MET A 3 -38.10 24.44 -35.59
CA MET A 3 -36.72 24.92 -35.40
C MET A 3 -35.74 23.76 -35.55
N SER A 4 -35.08 23.76 -36.71
CA SER A 4 -34.00 22.85 -37.09
C SER A 4 -32.73 23.19 -36.30
N ARG A 5 -32.31 22.30 -35.38
CA ARG A 5 -31.04 22.44 -34.64
C ARG A 5 -29.93 21.76 -35.43
N GLN A 6 -29.06 22.58 -36.01
CA GLN A 6 -27.84 22.14 -36.70
C GLN A 6 -26.88 21.49 -35.70
N HIS A 7 -26.48 20.25 -35.99
CA HIS A 7 -25.40 19.54 -35.32
C HIS A 7 -24.05 20.06 -35.84
N SER A 8 -23.29 20.73 -34.98
CA SER A 8 -21.88 21.05 -35.21
C SER A 8 -21.02 19.87 -34.74
N LYS A 9 -20.29 19.24 -35.67
CA LYS A 9 -19.29 18.20 -35.38
C LYS A 9 -17.95 18.88 -35.07
N PRO A 10 -17.31 18.63 -33.92
CA PRO A 10 -15.92 19.05 -33.74
C PRO A 10 -14.97 18.15 -34.52
N MET A 11 -14.12 18.83 -35.27
CA MET A 11 -13.07 18.34 -36.17
C MET A 11 -11.94 17.69 -35.36
N VAL A 12 -11.71 16.39 -35.57
CA VAL A 12 -10.59 15.65 -34.99
C VAL A 12 -9.32 15.99 -35.76
N MET A 13 -8.50 16.86 -35.18
CA MET A 13 -7.19 17.22 -35.72
C MET A 13 -6.15 16.24 -35.16
N ARG A 14 -5.86 15.18 -35.92
CA ARG A 14 -4.73 14.28 -35.67
C ARG A 14 -3.44 15.01 -35.99
N MET A 15 -2.72 15.48 -34.97
CA MET A 15 -1.32 15.84 -35.11
C MET A 15 -0.46 14.60 -34.88
N ALA A 16 0.07 14.06 -35.99
CA ALA A 16 1.20 13.16 -35.98
C ALA A 16 2.47 13.99 -35.70
N GLY A 17 2.91 13.99 -34.45
CA GLY A 17 4.21 14.54 -34.04
C GLY A 17 5.20 13.40 -33.91
N ALA A 18 5.95 13.13 -34.98
CA ALA A 18 7.18 12.35 -34.92
C ALA A 18 8.29 13.27 -34.38
N ILE A 19 8.85 12.94 -33.22
CA ILE A 19 10.13 13.50 -32.77
C ILE A 19 10.99 12.32 -32.33
N ALA A 20 11.86 11.92 -33.25
CA ALA A 20 13.03 11.12 -32.93
C ALA A 20 14.01 12.01 -32.18
N THR A 21 14.45 11.59 -30.99
CA THR A 21 15.68 12.12 -30.41
C THR A 21 16.50 10.94 -29.90
N PHE A 22 17.46 10.61 -30.74
CA PHE A 22 18.55 9.69 -30.51
C PHE A 22 19.51 10.36 -29.52
N ILE A 23 19.52 9.89 -28.28
CA ILE A 23 20.54 10.29 -27.29
C ILE A 23 21.39 9.06 -27.04
N GLY A 24 22.58 9.08 -27.65
CA GLY A 24 23.63 8.10 -27.40
C GLY A 24 24.08 8.19 -25.96
N PHE A 25 23.99 7.06 -25.26
CA PHE A 25 24.66 6.87 -23.98
C PHE A 25 25.92 6.03 -24.22
N GLY A 26 27.04 6.61 -23.81
CA GLY A 26 28.37 6.04 -23.97
C GLY A 26 28.51 4.70 -23.26
N GLU A 27 29.01 3.73 -24.01
CA GLU A 27 29.70 2.55 -23.51
C GLU A 27 31.03 2.99 -22.87
N ASP A 28 30.97 3.46 -21.63
CA ASP A 28 32.15 3.50 -20.79
C ASP A 28 32.45 2.09 -20.29
N ALA A 29 33.38 1.46 -20.99
CA ALA A 29 34.05 0.22 -20.65
C ALA A 29 34.56 0.23 -19.21
N ARG A 30 33.75 -0.29 -18.28
CA ARG A 30 34.22 -0.66 -16.96
C ARG A 30 34.88 -2.02 -17.04
N GLN A 31 36.20 -1.94 -17.13
CA GLN A 31 37.19 -2.97 -16.82
C GLN A 31 36.67 -3.99 -15.80
N THR A 32 36.36 -5.18 -16.30
CA THR A 32 36.23 -6.39 -15.52
C THR A 32 37.63 -6.83 -15.08
N ALA A 33 38.03 -6.44 -13.88
CA ALA A 33 39.17 -7.06 -13.20
C ALA A 33 38.76 -8.48 -12.75
N PRO A 34 39.51 -9.54 -13.07
CA PRO A 34 39.24 -10.87 -12.53
C PRO A 34 39.68 -10.90 -11.07
N PHE A 35 38.70 -10.92 -10.16
CA PHE A 35 38.94 -11.10 -8.73
C PHE A 35 39.31 -12.57 -8.45
N THR A 36 40.59 -12.90 -8.49
CA THR A 36 41.11 -14.20 -8.02
C THR A 36 41.30 -14.17 -6.51
N SER A 37 40.20 -14.15 -5.75
CA SER A 37 40.25 -14.44 -4.32
C SER A 37 40.25 -15.94 -4.10
N THR A 38 41.45 -16.51 -4.03
CA THR A 38 41.70 -17.84 -3.43
C THR A 38 41.53 -17.72 -1.92
N GLU A 39 40.28 -17.58 -1.47
CA GLU A 39 39.95 -17.66 -0.05
C GLU A 39 39.99 -19.13 0.35
N LYS A 40 41.03 -19.49 1.11
CA LYS A 40 41.16 -20.77 1.81
C LYS A 40 39.97 -20.91 2.76
N GLN A 41 38.90 -21.53 2.27
CA GLN A 41 37.81 -22.01 3.12
C GLN A 41 38.37 -23.05 4.09
N SER A 42 38.64 -22.64 5.32
CA SER A 42 38.83 -23.57 6.41
C SER A 42 37.55 -24.41 6.52
N PRO A 43 37.63 -25.73 6.69
CA PRO A 43 36.45 -26.56 6.89
C PRO A 43 35.76 -26.09 8.17
N ARG A 44 34.65 -25.34 8.03
CA ARG A 44 33.74 -25.08 9.14
C ARG A 44 33.18 -26.43 9.54
N GLU A 45 33.60 -26.90 10.69
CA GLU A 45 33.05 -28.04 11.40
C GLU A 45 31.53 -27.87 11.48
N VAL A 46 30.83 -28.64 10.66
CA VAL A 46 29.37 -28.70 10.66
C VAL A 46 29.01 -29.38 11.97
N VAL A 47 28.73 -28.56 12.99
CA VAL A 47 28.09 -29.02 14.22
C VAL A 47 26.76 -29.63 13.79
N VAL A 48 26.75 -30.97 13.72
CA VAL A 48 25.58 -31.79 13.44
C VAL A 48 24.58 -31.48 14.54
N ARG A 49 23.66 -30.56 14.27
CA ARG A 49 22.53 -30.33 15.15
C ARG A 49 21.77 -31.65 15.24
N PRO A 50 21.47 -32.16 16.45
CA PRO A 50 20.70 -33.38 16.59
C PRO A 50 19.41 -33.21 15.78
N ALA A 51 19.12 -34.22 14.95
CA ALA A 51 17.97 -34.25 14.08
C ALA A 51 16.73 -33.80 14.87
N LEU A 52 16.09 -32.72 14.39
CA LEU A 52 14.82 -32.27 14.94
C LEU A 52 13.86 -33.44 14.86
N GLN A 53 13.59 -34.07 16.00
CA GLN A 53 12.65 -35.18 16.09
C GLN A 53 11.29 -34.61 15.71
N LEU A 54 10.74 -35.15 14.61
CA LEU A 54 9.39 -34.84 14.16
C LEU A 54 8.43 -35.40 15.21
N VAL A 55 7.95 -34.53 16.11
CA VAL A 55 6.91 -34.85 17.07
C VAL A 55 5.65 -35.16 16.27
N LYS A 56 5.33 -36.45 16.18
CA LYS A 56 4.04 -36.93 15.68
C LYS A 56 2.99 -36.42 16.65
N THR A 57 2.18 -35.48 16.19
CA THR A 57 0.97 -35.07 16.91
C THR A 57 -0.13 -36.01 16.44
N ASP A 58 -0.30 -37.08 17.19
CA ASP A 58 -1.47 -37.94 17.04
C ASP A 58 -2.70 -37.08 17.35
N MET A 59 -3.55 -36.91 16.34
CA MET A 59 -4.83 -36.24 16.41
C MET A 59 -5.79 -37.11 17.22
N GLU A 60 -5.68 -37.08 18.53
CA GLU A 60 -6.70 -37.64 19.42
C GLU A 60 -7.31 -36.54 20.30
N ASP A 61 -8.63 -36.44 20.15
CA ASP A 61 -9.58 -35.63 20.91
C ASP A 61 -9.25 -35.54 22.40
N GLN A 62 -9.06 -34.33 22.94
CA GLN A 62 -9.32 -34.05 24.36
C GLN A 62 -9.64 -32.57 24.64
N PRO A 63 -10.40 -32.30 25.72
CA PRO A 63 -11.47 -31.30 25.75
C PRO A 63 -11.03 -29.94 26.33
N GLU A 64 -11.90 -28.96 26.11
CA GLU A 64 -11.90 -27.59 26.60
C GLU A 64 -11.39 -27.42 28.05
N SER A 65 -10.07 -27.35 28.29
CA SER A 65 -9.55 -26.97 29.62
C SER A 65 -8.08 -26.55 29.64
N ASN A 66 -7.68 -25.47 28.95
CA ASN A 66 -6.54 -24.64 29.43
C ASN A 66 -6.31 -23.36 28.64
N HIS A 67 -7.05 -22.29 28.94
CA HIS A 67 -6.80 -20.95 28.40
C HIS A 67 -5.63 -20.20 29.09
N LYS A 68 -4.84 -20.86 29.94
CA LYS A 68 -3.74 -20.21 30.69
C LYS A 68 -2.55 -19.84 29.78
N TRP A 69 -2.28 -20.63 28.74
CA TRP A 69 -1.18 -20.37 27.79
C TRP A 69 -1.51 -19.35 26.71
N ARG A 70 -2.79 -18.98 26.54
CA ARG A 70 -3.23 -17.93 25.58
C ARG A 70 -2.83 -16.50 26.00
N ARG A 71 -2.12 -16.33 27.11
CA ARG A 71 -1.67 -15.02 27.61
C ARG A 71 -0.21 -14.69 27.35
N HIS A 72 0.57 -15.53 26.65
CA HIS A 72 1.91 -15.12 26.25
C HIS A 72 1.84 -14.09 25.11
N PRO A 73 2.40 -12.89 25.26
CA PRO A 73 2.38 -11.85 24.22
C PRO A 73 3.06 -12.31 22.92
N GLN A 74 3.99 -13.26 23.00
CA GLN A 74 4.66 -13.86 21.85
C GLN A 74 3.78 -14.83 21.04
N LEU A 75 2.69 -15.34 21.62
CA LEU A 75 1.72 -16.22 20.94
C LEU A 75 0.49 -15.45 20.40
N ARG A 76 0.47 -14.11 20.51
CA ARG A 76 -0.74 -13.29 20.24
C ARG A 76 -1.06 -13.03 18.78
N ALA A 77 -0.22 -13.39 17.81
CA ALA A 77 -0.60 -13.25 16.42
C ALA A 77 0.20 -14.24 15.57
N TYR A 78 -0.36 -15.44 15.37
CA TYR A 78 -0.06 -16.15 14.13
C TYR A 78 -0.74 -15.35 13.02
N THR A 79 -0.06 -14.33 12.53
CA THR A 79 -0.46 -13.67 11.28
C THR A 79 -0.16 -14.68 10.18
N PRO A 80 -1.16 -15.10 9.39
CA PRO A 80 -0.93 -15.99 8.28
C PRO A 80 0.21 -15.43 7.41
N PRO A 81 1.12 -16.28 6.92
CA PRO A 81 2.19 -15.80 6.05
C PRO A 81 1.57 -15.08 4.85
N LEU A 82 2.04 -13.86 4.56
CA LEU A 82 1.57 -13.10 3.41
C LEU A 82 1.73 -13.91 2.13
N THR A 83 0.72 -13.84 1.27
CA THR A 83 0.78 -14.39 -0.09
C THR A 83 1.98 -13.81 -0.84
N PRO A 84 2.59 -14.55 -1.78
CA PRO A 84 3.71 -14.03 -2.58
C PRO A 84 3.34 -12.72 -3.29
N ASP A 85 2.14 -12.64 -3.84
CA ASP A 85 1.62 -11.47 -4.54
C ASP A 85 1.50 -10.24 -3.62
N ALA A 86 0.99 -10.42 -2.40
CA ALA A 86 0.92 -9.34 -1.42
C ALA A 86 2.31 -8.87 -0.97
N ARG A 87 3.31 -9.77 -0.91
CA ARG A 87 4.70 -9.37 -0.61
C ARG A 87 5.30 -8.54 -1.73
N GLU A 88 5.03 -8.89 -2.98
CA GLU A 88 5.49 -8.16 -4.14
C GLU A 88 4.82 -6.79 -4.26
N ALA A 89 3.48 -6.73 -4.12
CA ALA A 89 2.73 -5.48 -4.05
C ALA A 89 3.26 -4.55 -2.96
N ARG A 90 3.59 -5.08 -1.77
CA ARG A 90 4.21 -4.30 -0.70
C ARG A 90 5.59 -3.75 -1.06
N ARG A 91 6.40 -4.48 -1.83
CA ARG A 91 7.70 -3.98 -2.32
C ARG A 91 7.52 -2.83 -3.29
N TYR A 92 6.57 -2.93 -4.22
CA TYR A 92 6.23 -1.84 -5.13
C TYR A 92 5.75 -0.60 -4.37
N ALA A 93 4.88 -0.80 -3.38
CA ALA A 93 4.36 0.30 -2.60
C ALA A 93 5.45 1.03 -1.77
N VAL A 94 6.39 0.29 -1.19
CA VAL A 94 7.55 0.89 -0.50
C VAL A 94 8.44 1.65 -1.48
N ARG A 95 8.70 1.12 -2.68
CA ARG A 95 9.45 1.84 -3.72
C ARG A 95 8.73 3.11 -4.17
N GLY A 96 7.41 3.05 -4.35
CA GLY A 96 6.57 4.20 -4.67
C GLY A 96 6.65 5.28 -3.59
N LEU A 97 6.68 4.88 -2.31
CA LEU A 97 6.85 5.81 -1.19
C LEU A 97 8.19 6.57 -1.27
N TYR A 98 9.29 5.89 -1.59
CA TYR A 98 10.59 6.54 -1.77
C TYR A 98 10.58 7.49 -2.98
N ALA A 99 10.04 7.06 -4.12
CA ALA A 99 9.92 7.91 -5.31
C ALA A 99 9.06 9.16 -5.03
N ALA A 100 7.96 9.02 -4.29
CA ALA A 100 7.11 10.14 -3.90
C ALA A 100 7.90 11.13 -3.03
N ARG A 101 8.68 10.64 -2.04
CA ARG A 101 9.53 11.48 -1.17
C ARG A 101 10.59 12.25 -1.95
N GLU A 102 11.16 11.64 -2.99
CA GLU A 102 12.12 12.28 -3.89
C GLU A 102 11.47 13.30 -4.85
N GLY A 103 10.13 13.35 -4.90
CA GLY A 103 9.38 14.25 -5.78
C GLY A 103 9.16 13.68 -7.19
N ALA A 104 9.53 12.43 -7.45
CA ALA A 104 9.29 11.74 -8.71
C ALA A 104 7.84 11.19 -8.76
N LEU A 105 6.87 12.10 -8.87
CA LEU A 105 5.44 11.80 -8.71
C LEU A 105 4.91 10.82 -9.75
N GLU A 106 5.30 10.95 -11.02
CA GLU A 106 4.85 10.05 -12.10
C GLU A 106 5.28 8.59 -11.84
N ILE A 107 6.56 8.41 -11.48
CA ILE A 107 7.12 7.09 -11.13
C ILE A 107 6.43 6.53 -9.88
N ALA A 108 6.14 7.38 -8.90
CA ALA A 108 5.43 6.99 -7.70
C ALA A 108 4.01 6.48 -8.02
N THR A 109 3.27 7.19 -8.89
CA THR A 109 1.93 6.79 -9.34
C THR A 109 1.97 5.41 -10.01
N ASP A 110 2.93 5.15 -10.89
CA ASP A 110 3.06 3.84 -11.56
C ASP A 110 3.34 2.71 -10.57
N LEU A 111 4.27 2.93 -9.62
CA LEU A 111 4.64 1.95 -8.60
C LEU A 111 3.48 1.69 -7.63
N PHE A 112 2.75 2.73 -7.22
CA PHE A 112 1.56 2.58 -6.41
C PHE A 112 0.44 1.87 -7.17
N THR A 113 0.30 2.13 -8.47
CA THR A 113 -0.71 1.45 -9.31
C THR A 113 -0.41 -0.05 -9.36
N GLN A 114 0.85 -0.44 -9.59
CA GLN A 114 1.27 -1.86 -9.54
C GLN A 114 0.97 -2.52 -8.19
N ALA A 115 1.17 -1.79 -7.08
CA ALA A 115 0.82 -2.28 -5.76
C ALA A 115 -0.71 -2.39 -5.56
N ALA A 116 -1.48 -1.41 -6.06
CA ALA A 116 -2.93 -1.33 -5.89
C ALA A 116 -3.71 -2.41 -6.66
N MET A 117 -3.10 -3.00 -7.71
CA MET A 117 -3.64 -4.17 -8.43
C MET A 117 -3.88 -5.37 -7.49
N CYS A 118 -3.13 -5.47 -6.39
CA CYS A 118 -3.38 -6.46 -5.35
C CYS A 118 -4.45 -5.97 -4.36
N LYS A 119 -5.60 -6.66 -4.32
CA LYS A 119 -6.74 -6.30 -3.46
C LYS A 119 -6.40 -6.33 -1.96
N ASP A 120 -5.50 -7.21 -1.56
CA ASP A 120 -5.08 -7.38 -0.16
C ASP A 120 -4.09 -6.30 0.30
N THR A 121 -3.63 -5.43 -0.61
CA THR A 121 -2.68 -4.37 -0.29
C THR A 121 -3.40 -3.07 0.02
N ASP A 122 -3.07 -2.52 1.20
CA ASP A 122 -3.47 -1.19 1.66
C ASP A 122 -2.24 -0.28 1.67
N LEU A 123 -2.29 0.78 0.86
CA LEU A 123 -1.20 1.77 0.74
C LEU A 123 -1.07 2.61 2.02
N THR A 124 -2.17 2.82 2.75
CA THR A 124 -2.20 3.63 3.97
C THR A 124 -1.58 2.93 5.17
N ALA A 125 -1.48 1.59 5.12
CA ALA A 125 -0.84 0.76 6.13
C ALA A 125 0.70 0.78 6.05
N ILE A 126 1.27 1.46 5.05
CA ILE A 126 2.71 1.56 4.86
C ILE A 126 3.29 2.57 5.85
N PRO A 127 4.32 2.20 6.64
CA PRO A 127 4.97 3.13 7.54
C PRO A 127 5.51 4.36 6.80
N GLY A 128 5.22 5.55 7.32
CA GLY A 128 5.69 6.81 6.74
C GLY A 128 4.87 7.35 5.57
N PHE A 129 3.76 6.70 5.20
CA PHE A 129 2.82 7.18 4.18
C PHE A 129 2.23 8.55 4.56
N TRP A 130 1.78 8.70 5.80
CA TRP A 130 1.17 9.94 6.32
C TRP A 130 2.17 11.08 6.56
N GLU A 131 3.47 10.84 6.39
CA GLU A 131 4.50 11.87 6.45
C GLU A 131 4.68 12.58 5.10
N LEU A 132 4.06 12.07 4.03
CA LEU A 132 4.05 12.69 2.72
C LEU A 132 3.29 14.02 2.74
N SER A 133 3.65 14.93 1.85
CA SER A 133 2.85 16.12 1.57
C SER A 133 1.52 15.77 0.89
N ARG A 134 0.54 16.67 0.94
CA ARG A 134 -0.76 16.48 0.29
C ARG A 134 -0.63 16.13 -1.20
N GLY A 135 0.25 16.82 -1.93
CA GLY A 135 0.46 16.55 -3.36
C GLY A 135 1.08 15.18 -3.63
N GLN A 136 1.95 14.70 -2.75
CA GLN A 136 2.50 13.35 -2.84
C GLN A 136 1.44 12.29 -2.51
N MET A 137 0.59 12.50 -1.50
CA MET A 137 -0.50 11.57 -1.19
C MET A 137 -1.55 11.48 -2.31
N GLN A 138 -1.73 12.55 -3.10
CA GLN A 138 -2.61 12.53 -4.27
C GLN A 138 -2.21 11.46 -5.29
N THR A 139 -0.90 11.21 -5.47
CA THR A 139 -0.42 10.14 -6.37
C THR A 139 -0.94 8.75 -5.99
N ALA A 140 -1.19 8.50 -4.70
CA ALA A 140 -1.76 7.25 -4.22
C ALA A 140 -3.27 7.16 -4.49
N ILE A 141 -3.98 8.29 -4.52
CA ILE A 141 -5.39 8.36 -4.94
C ILE A 141 -5.48 8.03 -6.43
N ASP A 142 -4.68 8.71 -7.25
CA ASP A 142 -4.62 8.50 -8.70
C ASP A 142 -4.27 7.04 -9.02
N ALA A 143 -3.36 6.44 -8.26
CA ALA A 143 -3.01 5.03 -8.38
C ALA A 143 -4.18 4.08 -8.05
N TYR A 144 -5.00 4.39 -7.04
CA TYR A 144 -6.20 3.62 -6.74
C TYR A 144 -7.26 3.76 -7.83
N GLU A 145 -7.41 4.95 -8.42
CA GLU A 145 -8.32 5.17 -9.55
C GLU A 145 -7.86 4.41 -10.80
N ASN A 146 -6.56 4.40 -11.09
CA ASN A 146 -5.95 3.64 -12.19
C ASN A 146 -6.10 2.12 -12.00
N ALA A 147 -6.15 1.64 -10.75
CA ALA A 147 -6.43 0.25 -10.42
C ALA A 147 -7.95 -0.06 -10.29
N GLU A 148 -8.82 0.87 -10.69
CA GLU A 148 -10.30 0.76 -10.63
C GLU A 148 -10.85 0.57 -9.20
N ARG A 149 -10.08 0.97 -8.18
CA ARG A 149 -10.43 0.90 -6.74
C ARG A 149 -11.00 2.23 -6.24
N TYR A 150 -12.08 2.67 -6.88
CA TYR A 150 -12.68 3.99 -6.61
C TYR A 150 -13.17 4.19 -5.17
N ARG A 151 -13.56 3.11 -4.49
CA ARG A 151 -14.03 3.18 -3.10
C ARG A 151 -12.88 3.56 -2.16
N GLU A 152 -11.72 2.95 -2.35
CA GLU A 152 -10.51 3.21 -1.59
C GLU A 152 -9.93 4.57 -1.93
N ALA A 153 -9.96 4.97 -3.21
CA ALA A 153 -9.59 6.33 -3.62
C ALA A 153 -10.44 7.39 -2.89
N ALA A 154 -11.77 7.24 -2.88
CA ALA A 154 -12.67 8.16 -2.20
C ALA A 154 -12.49 8.15 -0.67
N ALA A 155 -12.22 6.98 -0.08
CA ALA A 155 -11.93 6.88 1.36
C ALA A 155 -10.62 7.61 1.73
N LEU A 156 -9.59 7.44 0.91
CA LEU A 156 -8.31 8.10 1.08
C LEU A 156 -8.42 9.62 0.91
N ASP A 157 -9.14 10.09 -0.11
CA ASP A 157 -9.38 11.52 -0.33
C ASP A 157 -10.15 12.14 0.84
N ALA A 158 -11.21 11.49 1.33
CA ALA A 158 -11.93 11.94 2.51
C ALA A 158 -11.02 12.02 3.75
N GLN A 159 -10.12 11.05 3.93
CA GLN A 159 -9.18 11.03 5.04
C GLN A 159 -8.13 12.16 4.92
N ILE A 160 -7.56 12.38 3.74
CA ILE A 160 -6.65 13.50 3.47
C ILE A 160 -7.36 14.82 3.73
N ALA A 161 -8.58 14.99 3.21
CA ALA A 161 -9.38 16.18 3.45
C ALA A 161 -9.64 16.40 4.95
N SER A 162 -9.85 15.34 5.74
CA SER A 162 -10.03 15.45 7.19
C SER A 162 -8.77 15.94 7.92
N ILE A 163 -7.59 15.51 7.48
CA ILE A 163 -6.29 15.87 8.08
C ILE A 163 -5.94 17.33 7.75
N TYR A 164 -6.18 17.77 6.51
CA TYR A 164 -5.85 19.12 6.06
C TYR A 164 -7.02 20.12 6.14
N ARG A 165 -8.08 19.78 6.88
CA ARG A 165 -9.17 20.72 7.11
C ARG A 165 -8.63 21.95 7.85
N PRO A 166 -8.82 23.17 7.30
CA PRO A 166 -8.47 24.37 8.04
C PRO A 166 -9.33 24.41 9.30
N ASN A 167 -8.68 24.21 10.45
CA ASN A 167 -9.37 24.35 11.71
C ASN A 167 -9.62 25.84 11.90
N ILE A 168 -10.87 26.27 11.82
CA ILE A 168 -11.24 27.66 12.08
C ILE A 168 -10.92 27.89 13.56
N VAL A 169 -9.82 28.59 13.81
CA VAL A 169 -9.37 28.92 15.17
C VAL A 169 -10.51 29.67 15.86
N GLY A 170 -11.14 29.05 16.85
CA GLY A 170 -12.28 29.61 17.59
C GLY A 170 -13.61 28.84 17.49
N PHE A 171 -13.69 27.75 16.71
CA PHE A 171 -14.83 26.84 16.81
C PHE A 171 -14.60 25.87 17.98
N GLU A 172 -15.00 26.25 19.19
CA GLU A 172 -15.16 25.26 20.25
C GLU A 172 -16.20 24.24 19.77
N PRO A 173 -15.85 22.94 19.68
CA PRO A 173 -16.84 21.92 19.40
C PRO A 173 -17.85 21.98 20.54
N SER A 174 -19.06 22.46 20.23
CA SER A 174 -20.18 22.47 21.18
C SER A 174 -20.22 21.08 21.83
N PRO A 175 -20.16 20.99 23.17
CA PRO A 175 -20.12 19.70 23.83
C PRO A 175 -21.33 18.91 23.34
N VAL A 176 -21.06 17.75 22.74
CA VAL A 176 -22.11 16.84 22.30
C VAL A 176 -22.81 16.39 23.57
N THR A 177 -23.83 17.15 23.99
CA THR A 177 -24.70 16.75 25.07
C THR A 177 -25.33 15.45 24.60
N PRO A 178 -25.06 14.30 25.25
CA PRO A 178 -25.70 13.07 24.86
C PRO A 178 -27.20 13.32 24.97
N GLN A 179 -27.87 13.34 23.82
CA GLN A 179 -29.32 13.46 23.72
C GLN A 179 -29.88 12.31 24.56
N LEU A 180 -30.30 12.65 25.79
CA LEU A 180 -30.88 11.72 26.73
C LEU A 180 -32.11 11.17 26.02
N ARG A 181 -32.01 9.93 25.50
CA ARG A 181 -33.11 9.27 24.82
C ARG A 181 -34.28 9.27 25.79
N ARG A 182 -35.26 10.15 25.56
CA ARG A 182 -36.56 10.10 26.21
C ARG A 182 -37.15 8.74 25.87
N ARG A 183 -37.01 7.79 26.79
CA ARG A 183 -37.82 6.59 26.82
C ARG A 183 -39.25 7.08 27.01
N THR A 184 -40.02 7.13 25.93
CA THR A 184 -41.48 7.15 26.02
C THR A 184 -41.89 5.79 26.56
N ALA A 185 -42.12 5.74 27.87
CA ALA A 185 -42.96 4.73 28.48
C ALA A 185 -44.40 5.05 28.05
N GLY A 186 -44.82 4.50 26.91
CA GLY A 186 -46.23 4.36 26.59
C GLY A 186 -46.70 3.07 27.25
N GLY A 187 -47.44 3.21 28.35
CA GLY A 187 -48.20 2.14 28.95
C GLY A 187 -49.56 1.97 28.28
N GLU A 188 -50.11 0.78 28.56
CA GLU A 188 -51.49 0.30 28.35
C GLU A 188 -51.90 -0.13 26.94
#